data_AF-A0A7T7SXI0-F1
#
_entry.id   AF-A0A7T7SXI0-F1
#
_cell.length_a   1.000
_cell.length_b   1.000
_cell.length_c   1.000
_cell.angle_alpha   90.00
_cell.angle_beta   90.00
_cell.angle_gamma   90.00
#
_symmetry.space_group_name_H-M   'P 1'
#
loop_
_entity.id
_entity.type
_entity.pdbx_description
1 polymer ?
#
loop_
_entity_poly.entity_id
_entity_poly.type
_entity_poly.pdbx_seq_one_letter_code
_entity_poly.pdbx_strand_id
1 'polypeptide(L)'
;MPYISLVSSWKNNDIDKIEDMLDDRVVAYYVNELGEPQSLTKSNVIDMLRKRMNQISKMKDTQWNFEMIHRAQINDDQMIIFYVYSVENPDYPKTTKTLVAITFGDTQSLNHRIKTIYITTNVTEIHST
;
A
#
# COMPACT_ATOMS: atom_id res chain seq x y z
N MET A 1 -9.35 -5.72 -11.87
CA MET A 1 -8.69 -6.23 -10.63
C MET A 1 -8.45 -5.07 -9.68
N PRO A 2 -8.91 -5.14 -8.42
CA PRO A 2 -8.89 -4.03 -7.46
C PRO A 2 -7.49 -3.44 -7.24
N TYR A 3 -6.48 -4.30 -7.15
CA TYR A 3 -5.07 -3.88 -7.02
C TYR A 3 -4.55 -3.05 -8.17
N ILE A 4 -4.85 -3.45 -9.41
CA ILE A 4 -4.40 -2.69 -10.59
C ILE A 4 -5.05 -1.30 -10.59
N SER A 5 -6.31 -1.21 -10.17
CA SER A 5 -6.98 0.08 -9.98
C SER A 5 -6.33 0.91 -8.88
N LEU A 6 -5.98 0.29 -7.74
CA LEU A 6 -5.29 0.96 -6.63
C LEU A 6 -3.94 1.53 -7.08
N VAL A 7 -3.09 0.70 -7.68
CA VAL A 7 -1.75 1.10 -8.14
C VAL A 7 -1.85 2.18 -9.22
N SER A 8 -2.78 2.05 -10.16
CA SER A 8 -3.00 3.07 -11.19
C SER A 8 -3.43 4.40 -10.58
N SER A 9 -4.37 4.40 -9.65
CA SER A 9 -4.83 5.62 -8.98
C SER A 9 -3.71 6.25 -8.16
N TRP A 10 -2.90 5.42 -7.50
CA TRP A 10 -1.72 5.87 -6.74
C TRP A 10 -0.67 6.54 -7.64
N LYS A 11 -0.32 5.91 -8.75
CA LYS A 11 0.63 6.47 -9.73
C LYS A 11 0.15 7.80 -10.32
N ASN A 12 -1.17 7.94 -10.49
CA ASN A 12 -1.79 9.15 -11.04
C ASN A 12 -2.08 10.24 -10.00
N ASN A 13 -1.67 10.05 -8.73
CA ASN A 13 -1.96 10.96 -7.63
C ASN A 13 -3.48 11.22 -7.43
N ASP A 14 -4.31 10.23 -7.78
CA ASP A 14 -5.76 10.27 -7.70
C ASP A 14 -6.19 9.80 -6.31
N ILE A 15 -5.98 10.66 -5.31
CA ILE A 15 -6.23 10.34 -3.90
C ILE A 15 -7.71 10.12 -3.62
N ASP A 16 -8.59 10.84 -4.31
CA ASP A 16 -10.04 10.76 -4.11
C ASP A 16 -10.56 9.39 -4.55
N LYS A 17 -10.07 8.87 -5.68
CA LYS A 17 -10.38 7.51 -6.10
C LYS A 17 -9.84 6.44 -5.15
N ILE A 18 -8.67 6.66 -4.53
CA ILE A 18 -8.17 5.74 -3.50
C ILE A 18 -9.07 5.79 -2.27
N GLU A 19 -9.49 6.98 -1.84
CA GLU A 19 -10.42 7.16 -0.72
C GLU A 19 -11.76 6.44 -0.95
N ASP A 20 -12.30 6.50 -2.16
CA ASP A 20 -13.50 5.76 -2.56
C ASP A 20 -13.32 4.23 -2.54
N MET A 21 -12.08 3.76 -2.75
CA MET A 21 -11.75 2.34 -2.66
C MET A 21 -11.65 1.84 -1.21
N LEU A 22 -11.50 2.71 -0.21
CA LEU A 22 -11.42 2.31 1.20
C LEU A 22 -12.81 2.12 1.80
N ASP A 23 -13.04 0.98 2.45
CA ASP A 23 -14.26 0.78 3.24
C ASP A 23 -14.31 1.79 4.40
N ASP A 24 -15.50 2.28 4.74
CA ASP A 24 -15.67 3.24 5.83
C ASP A 24 -15.29 2.63 7.19
N ARG A 25 -15.30 1.30 7.29
CA ARG A 25 -14.84 0.51 8.44
C ARG A 25 -13.51 -0.20 8.19
N VAL A 26 -12.70 0.31 7.26
CA VAL A 26 -11.36 -0.25 6.99
C VAL A 26 -10.55 -0.33 8.28
N VAL A 27 -9.95 -1.50 8.51
CA VAL A 27 -9.02 -1.70 9.62
C VAL A 27 -7.61 -1.53 9.10
N ALA A 28 -6.96 -0.44 9.47
CA ALA A 28 -5.61 -0.15 9.02
C ALA A 28 -4.62 -0.17 10.20
N TYR A 29 -3.42 -0.68 9.95
CA TYR A 29 -2.31 -0.68 10.89
C TYR A 29 -1.05 -0.15 10.24
N TYR A 30 -0.35 0.72 10.96
CA TYR A 30 1.01 1.14 10.67
C TYR A 30 1.95 0.53 11.70
N VAL A 31 2.94 -0.23 11.25
CA VAL A 31 3.97 -0.80 12.12
C VAL A 31 5.08 0.23 12.27
N ASN A 32 5.29 0.70 13.50
CA ASN A 32 6.30 1.71 13.81
C ASN A 32 7.73 1.11 13.80
N GLU A 33 8.74 1.96 14.05
CA GLU A 33 10.16 1.54 14.06
C GLU A 33 10.51 0.51 15.14
N LEU A 34 9.67 0.36 16.17
CA LEU A 34 9.81 -0.64 17.23
C LEU A 34 9.14 -1.98 16.87
N GLY A 35 8.48 -2.07 15.71
CA GLY A 35 7.73 -3.24 15.30
C GLY A 35 6.32 -3.33 15.91
N GLU A 36 5.83 -2.27 16.55
CA GLU A 36 4.52 -2.25 17.19
C GLU A 36 3.42 -1.74 16.25
N PRO A 37 2.28 -2.45 16.14
CA PRO A 37 1.18 -2.01 15.29
C PRO A 37 0.41 -0.86 15.93
N GLN A 38 0.25 0.23 15.18
CA GLN A 38 -0.59 1.37 15.52
C GLN A 38 -1.83 1.38 14.63
N SER A 39 -3.01 1.35 15.23
CA SER A 39 -4.26 1.42 14.47
C SER A 39 -4.42 2.79 13.81
N LEU A 40 -4.86 2.79 12.56
CA LEU A 40 -5.15 3.97 11.77
C LEU A 40 -6.63 3.99 11.38
N THR A 41 -7.21 5.18 11.42
CA THR A 41 -8.54 5.43 10.82
C THR A 41 -8.40 5.61 9.30
N LYS A 42 -9.51 5.48 8.56
CA LYS A 42 -9.56 5.82 7.11
C LYS A 42 -8.97 7.20 6.83
N SER A 43 -9.37 8.21 7.61
CA SER A 43 -8.83 9.58 7.48
C SER A 43 -7.32 9.63 7.69
N ASN A 44 -6.78 8.91 8.67
CA ASN A 44 -5.33 8.91 8.89
C ASN A 44 -4.57 8.25 7.74
N VAL A 45 -5.10 7.15 7.17
CA VAL A 45 -4.50 6.50 5.99
C VAL A 45 -4.46 7.47 4.80
N ILE A 46 -5.59 8.13 4.51
CA ILE A 46 -5.69 9.08 3.41
C ILE A 46 -4.79 10.29 3.63
N ASP A 47 -4.74 10.85 4.84
CA ASP A 47 -3.86 11.97 5.17
C ASP A 47 -2.38 11.60 5.02
N MET A 48 -1.98 10.43 5.51
CA MET A 48 -0.61 9.92 5.36
C MET A 48 -0.25 9.75 3.89
N LEU A 49 -1.14 9.13 3.12
CA LEU A 49 -0.94 8.90 1.69
C LEU A 49 -0.87 10.20 0.91
N ARG A 50 -1.81 11.13 1.13
CA ARG A 50 -1.86 12.47 0.51
C ARG A 50 -0.59 13.25 0.82
N LYS A 51 -0.13 13.27 2.06
CA LYS A 51 1.15 13.90 2.46
C LYS A 51 2.32 13.29 1.69
N ARG A 52 2.40 11.96 1.62
CA ARG A 52 3.51 11.27 0.95
C ARG A 52 3.48 11.47 -0.57
N MET A 53 2.32 11.38 -1.22
CA MET A 53 2.18 11.65 -2.64
C MET A 53 2.58 13.07 -3.00
N ASN A 54 2.16 14.06 -2.19
CA ASN A 54 2.55 15.45 -2.37
C ASN A 54 4.07 15.65 -2.22
N GLN A 55 4.73 14.93 -1.31
CA GLN A 55 6.19 14.96 -1.20
C GLN A 55 6.85 14.41 -2.48
N ILE A 56 6.43 13.24 -2.95
CA ILE A 56 7.00 12.61 -4.16
C ILE A 56 6.78 13.47 -5.41
N SER A 57 5.60 14.09 -5.56
CA SER A 57 5.31 14.97 -6.71
C SER A 57 6.23 16.19 -6.81
N LYS A 58 6.90 16.58 -5.71
CA LYS A 58 7.81 17.73 -5.64
C LYS A 58 9.28 17.34 -5.79
N MET A 59 9.62 16.06 -5.68
CA MET A 59 10.99 15.57 -5.76
C MET A 59 11.34 15.29 -7.22
N LYS A 60 12.50 15.78 -7.67
CA LYS A 60 13.04 15.41 -8.98
C LYS A 60 13.53 13.96 -8.91
N ASP A 61 13.35 13.21 -9.99
CA ASP A 61 13.85 11.84 -10.16
C ASP A 61 13.28 10.80 -9.18
N THR A 62 12.08 11.04 -8.63
CA THR A 62 11.34 10.03 -7.85
C THR A 62 10.08 9.61 -8.57
N GLN A 63 9.85 8.30 -8.64
CA GLN A 63 8.62 7.72 -9.20
C GLN A 63 8.13 6.56 -8.36
N TRP A 64 6.81 6.41 -8.28
CA TRP A 64 6.21 5.32 -7.53
C TRP A 64 6.44 3.97 -8.21
N ASN A 65 7.16 3.10 -7.51
CA ASN A 65 7.41 1.73 -7.89
C ASN A 65 6.64 0.77 -6.98
N PHE A 66 6.12 -0.30 -7.58
CA PHE A 66 5.30 -1.31 -6.91
C PHE A 66 5.75 -2.69 -7.33
N GLU A 67 6.06 -3.54 -6.36
CA GLU A 67 6.52 -4.91 -6.59
C GLU A 67 5.58 -5.88 -5.87
N MET A 68 4.81 -6.65 -6.64
CA MET A 68 3.90 -7.64 -6.06
C MET A 68 4.71 -8.83 -5.53
N ILE A 69 4.55 -9.13 -4.24
CA ILE A 69 5.21 -10.26 -3.56
C ILE A 69 4.30 -11.47 -3.59
N HIS A 70 3.02 -11.28 -3.21
CA HIS A 70 2.08 -12.36 -3.08
C HIS A 70 0.66 -11.94 -3.36
N ARG A 71 -0.13 -12.90 -3.84
CA ARG A 71 -1.58 -12.79 -4.02
C ARG A 71 -2.21 -14.07 -3.53
N ALA A 72 -3.18 -13.93 -2.64
CA ALA A 72 -3.96 -15.03 -2.09
C ALA A 72 -5.45 -14.74 -2.16
N GLN A 73 -6.25 -15.80 -2.14
CA GLN A 73 -7.70 -15.74 -1.95
C GLN A 73 -8.00 -16.20 -0.51
N ILE A 74 -8.85 -15.46 0.19
CA ILE A 74 -9.30 -15.78 1.56
C ILE A 74 -10.83 -15.76 1.52
N ASN A 75 -11.47 -16.92 1.47
CA ASN A 75 -12.89 -17.04 1.16
C ASN A 75 -13.22 -16.30 -0.16
N ASP A 76 -14.12 -15.32 -0.15
CA ASP A 76 -14.48 -14.49 -1.32
C ASP A 76 -13.61 -13.22 -1.46
N ASP A 77 -12.72 -12.98 -0.49
CA ASP A 77 -11.83 -11.82 -0.44
C ASP A 77 -10.47 -12.11 -1.10
N GLN A 78 -9.82 -11.05 -1.56
CA GLN A 78 -8.49 -11.13 -2.15
C GLN A 78 -7.46 -10.42 -1.27
N MET A 79 -6.43 -11.14 -0.83
CA MET A 79 -5.28 -10.56 -0.15
C MET A 79 -4.12 -10.35 -1.14
N ILE A 80 -3.44 -9.21 -1.02
CA ILE A 80 -2.28 -8.88 -1.83
C ILE A 80 -1.22 -8.26 -0.94
N ILE A 81 0.00 -8.73 -1.11
CA ILE A 81 1.18 -8.27 -0.40
C ILE A 81 2.17 -7.75 -1.45
N PHE A 82 2.63 -6.53 -1.28
CA PHE A 82 3.52 -5.87 -2.24
C PHE A 82 4.45 -4.88 -1.55
N TYR A 83 5.59 -4.60 -2.17
CA TYR A 83 6.42 -3.47 -1.80
C TYR A 83 6.02 -2.21 -2.57
N VAL A 84 6.13 -1.06 -1.92
CA VAL A 84 6.06 0.26 -2.53
C VAL A 84 7.29 1.09 -2.14
N TYR A 85 7.89 1.77 -3.11
CA TYR A 85 9.03 2.64 -2.92
C TYR A 85 9.04 3.72 -4.00
N SER A 86 9.75 4.82 -3.77
CA SER A 86 9.75 5.99 -4.67
C SER A 86 11.14 6.40 -5.16
N VAL A 87 12.18 5.86 -4.53
CA VAL A 87 13.58 6.14 -4.84
C VAL A 87 14.14 4.92 -5.54
N GLU A 88 14.69 5.11 -6.74
CA GLU A 88 15.42 4.07 -7.44
C GLU A 88 16.87 4.08 -6.96
N ASN A 89 17.33 2.95 -6.44
CA ASN A 89 18.72 2.72 -6.09
C ASN A 89 19.30 1.69 -7.07
N PRO A 90 20.45 1.98 -7.73
CA PRO A 90 21.16 0.99 -8.54
C PRO A 90 21.48 -0.30 -7.75
N ASP A 91 21.68 -0.18 -6.44
CA ASP A 91 21.77 -1.29 -5.50
C ASP A 91 20.36 -1.62 -4.98
N TYR A 92 19.62 -2.38 -5.79
CA TYR A 92 18.23 -2.72 -5.52
C TYR A 92 18.00 -3.33 -4.13
N PRO A 93 18.80 -4.31 -3.66
CA PRO A 93 18.68 -4.87 -2.31
C PRO A 93 18.79 -3.84 -1.17
N LYS A 94 19.48 -2.71 -1.39
CA LYS A 94 19.61 -1.63 -0.41
C LYS A 94 18.51 -0.58 -0.51
N THR A 95 17.55 -0.74 -1.41
CA THR A 95 16.39 0.16 -1.50
C THR A 95 15.51 -0.04 -0.28
N THR A 96 15.30 1.02 0.49
CA THR A 96 14.32 0.99 1.59
C THR A 96 12.92 0.88 1.01
N LYS A 97 12.25 -0.23 1.31
CA LYS A 97 10.89 -0.52 0.83
C LYS A 97 9.87 -0.32 1.95
N THR A 98 8.63 -0.06 1.55
CA THR A 98 7.46 -0.20 2.44
C THR A 98 6.71 -1.45 2.02
N LEU A 99 6.57 -2.41 2.93
CA LEU A 99 5.70 -3.57 2.72
C LEU A 99 4.26 -3.15 3.01
N VAL A 100 3.36 -3.47 2.08
CA VAL A 100 1.93 -3.23 2.23
C VAL A 100 1.19 -4.53 2.00
N ALA A 101 0.36 -4.93 2.95
CA ALA A 101 -0.60 -6.02 2.80
C ALA A 101 -2.03 -5.47 2.82
N ILE A 102 -2.82 -5.80 1.81
CA ILE A 102 -4.19 -5.30 1.65
C ILE A 102 -5.13 -6.47 1.41
N THR A 103 -6.28 -6.46 2.08
CA THR A 103 -7.39 -7.34 1.76
C THR A 103 -8.50 -6.53 1.08
N PHE A 104 -8.89 -6.97 -0.11
CA PHE A 104 -10.01 -6.44 -0.87
C PHE A 104 -11.22 -7.34 -0.62
N GLY A 105 -12.35 -6.73 -0.26
CA GLY A 105 -13.61 -7.44 -0.05
C GLY A 105 -14.20 -7.99 -1.35
N ASP A 106 -15.01 -9.04 -1.20
CA ASP A 106 -15.84 -9.75 -2.19
C ASP A 106 -15.63 -9.36 -3.67
N THR A 107 -15.02 -10.32 -4.38
CA THR A 107 -14.79 -10.26 -5.84
C THR A 107 -16.05 -10.36 -6.71
N GLN A 108 -17.23 -10.63 -6.13
CA GLN A 108 -18.52 -10.69 -6.82
C GLN A 108 -19.36 -9.42 -6.66
N SER A 109 -19.06 -8.58 -5.66
CA SER A 109 -19.71 -7.29 -5.50
C SER A 109 -19.07 -6.23 -6.41
N LEU A 110 -19.87 -5.29 -6.93
CA LEU A 110 -19.38 -4.14 -7.71
C LEU A 110 -18.43 -3.22 -6.90
N ASN A 111 -18.39 -3.39 -5.57
CA ASN A 111 -17.63 -2.59 -4.63
C ASN A 111 -16.51 -3.42 -3.99
N HIS A 112 -15.44 -3.66 -4.74
CA HIS A 112 -14.20 -4.26 -4.23
C HIS A 112 -13.44 -3.33 -3.27
N ARG A 113 -14.07 -3.02 -2.14
CA ARG A 113 -13.54 -2.10 -1.14
C ARG A 113 -12.41 -2.74 -0.37
N ILE A 114 -11.40 -1.94 -0.03
CA ILE A 114 -10.30 -2.33 0.84
C ILE A 114 -10.84 -2.44 2.27
N LYS A 115 -10.72 -3.65 2.83
CA LYS A 115 -11.20 -4.00 4.19
C LYS A 115 -10.11 -3.90 5.23
N THR A 116 -8.89 -4.30 4.88
CA THR A 116 -7.74 -4.26 5.79
C THR A 116 -6.49 -3.75 5.09
N ILE A 117 -5.66 -3.02 5.83
CA ILE A 117 -4.37 -2.50 5.36
C ILE A 117 -3.34 -2.71 6.48
N TYR A 118 -2.20 -3.28 6.14
CA TYR A 118 -1.02 -3.32 7.01
C TYR A 118 0.13 -2.63 6.27
N ILE A 119 0.74 -1.66 6.92
CA ILE A 119 1.85 -0.85 6.38
C ILE A 119 3.06 -1.04 7.29
N THR A 120 4.14 -1.59 6.74
CA THR A 120 5.42 -1.74 7.45
C THR A 120 6.49 -1.01 6.67
N THR A 121 7.03 0.07 7.25
CA THR A 121 8.11 0.86 6.62
C THR A 121 9.48 0.26 6.91
N ASN A 122 10.46 0.62 6.08
CA ASN A 122 11.88 0.28 6.28
C ASN A 122 12.16 -1.22 6.37
N VAL A 123 11.45 -2.01 5.58
CA VAL A 123 11.67 -3.47 5.52
C VAL A 123 12.94 -3.80 4.74
N THR A 124 13.69 -4.76 5.26
CA THR A 124 14.86 -5.35 4.62
C THR A 124 14.53 -6.79 4.26
N GLU A 125 14.79 -7.17 3.01
CA GLU A 125 14.60 -8.55 2.58
C GLU A 125 15.67 -9.46 3.18
N ILE A 126 15.24 -10.58 3.75
CA ILE A 126 16.14 -11.66 4.14
C ILE A 126 16.23 -12.60 2.94
N HIS A 127 17.39 -12.63 2.28
CA HIS A 127 17.66 -13.62 1.25
C HIS A 127 18.10 -14.90 1.94
N SER A 128 17.33 -15.98 1.78
CA SER A 128 17.77 -17.31 2.20
C SER A 128 19.01 -17.68 1.38
N THR A 129 20.14 -17.86 2.06
CA THR A 129 21.36 -18.48 1.52
C THR A 129 21.11 -19.92 1.11
#